data_AF-A0A831WU52-F1
#
_entry.id   AF-A0A831WU52-F1
#
_cell.length_a   1.000
_cell.length_b   1.000
_cell.length_c   1.000
_cell.angle_alpha   90.00
_cell.angle_beta   90.00
_cell.angle_gamma   90.00
#
_symmetry.space_group_name_H-M   'P 1'
#
loop_
_entity.id
_entity.type
_entity.pdbx_description
1 polymer ?
#
loop_
_entity_poly.entity_id
_entity_poly.type
_entity_poly.pdbx_seq_one_letter_code
_entity_poly.pdbx_strand_id
1 'polypeptide(L)'
;LEEAYNMIKDAMAAWLEVAIEEGEKVPLPQVLEEEKYSGRILLRLPKSLHRKLIENAKEEGVSLNQYIVYLISERNKENKLNQILSHIRREFANVRMDELNVEADYLIGRYKVSFPKKIFKKPELKWSH
;
A
#
# COMPACT_ATOMS: atom_id res chain seq x y z
N LEU A 1 -21.60 -0.07 -17.20
CA LEU A 1 -20.86 -0.87 -16.18
C LEU A 1 -21.41 -2.28 -16.11
N GLU A 2 -22.72 -2.44 -15.97
CA GLU A 2 -23.39 -3.75 -15.92
C GLU A 2 -23.31 -4.54 -17.24
N GLU A 3 -23.47 -3.87 -18.38
CA GLU A 3 -23.31 -4.49 -19.70
C GLU A 3 -21.88 -5.03 -19.94
N ALA A 4 -20.85 -4.25 -19.59
CA ALA A 4 -19.45 -4.68 -19.70
C ALA A 4 -19.15 -5.90 -18.80
N TYR A 5 -19.77 -5.96 -17.63
CA TYR A 5 -19.64 -7.09 -16.71
C TYR A 5 -20.30 -8.36 -17.26
N ASN A 6 -21.46 -8.23 -17.88
CA ASN A 6 -22.15 -9.36 -18.53
C ASN A 6 -21.37 -9.88 -19.74
N MET A 7 -20.83 -8.98 -20.58
CA MET A 7 -19.99 -9.37 -21.71
C MET A 7 -18.75 -10.17 -21.28
N ILE A 8 -18.11 -9.78 -20.17
CA ILE A 8 -16.96 -10.51 -19.62
C ILE A 8 -17.38 -11.91 -19.15
N LYS A 9 -18.53 -12.03 -18.49
CA LYS A 9 -19.05 -13.33 -18.03
C LYS A 9 -19.34 -14.27 -19.19
N ASP A 10 -19.97 -13.77 -20.25
CA ASP A 10 -20.32 -14.57 -21.41
C ASP A 10 -19.05 -15.05 -22.14
N ALA A 11 -18.06 -14.18 -22.29
CA ALA A 11 -16.76 -14.55 -22.84
C ALA A 11 -16.03 -15.60 -21.98
N MET A 12 -16.09 -15.49 -20.65
CA MET A 12 -15.52 -16.49 -19.74
C MET A 12 -16.23 -17.84 -19.85
N ALA A 13 -17.56 -17.85 -19.96
CA ALA A 13 -18.35 -19.07 -20.10
C ALA A 13 -18.03 -19.79 -21.41
N ALA A 14 -18.02 -19.06 -22.53
CA ALA A 14 -17.66 -19.61 -23.83
C ALA A 14 -16.24 -20.18 -23.86
N TRP A 15 -15.29 -19.49 -23.23
CA TRP A 15 -13.92 -19.98 -23.12
C TRP A 15 -13.82 -21.26 -22.27
N LEU A 16 -14.53 -21.33 -21.15
CA LEU A 16 -14.57 -22.52 -20.29
C LEU A 16 -15.17 -23.74 -21.01
N GLU A 17 -16.23 -23.53 -21.80
CA GLU A 17 -16.86 -24.58 -22.59
C GLU A 17 -15.88 -25.19 -23.60
N VAL A 18 -15.21 -24.35 -24.38
CA VAL A 18 -14.18 -24.79 -25.34
C VAL A 18 -13.02 -25.50 -24.64
N ALA A 19 -12.51 -24.95 -23.54
CA ALA A 19 -11.40 -25.56 -22.81
C ALA A 19 -11.75 -26.94 -22.23
N ILE A 20 -13.00 -27.16 -21.81
CA ILE A 20 -13.48 -28.46 -21.34
C ILE A 20 -13.62 -29.45 -22.51
N GLU A 21 -14.16 -29.01 -23.65
CA GLU A 21 -14.32 -29.84 -24.85
C GLU A 21 -12.98 -30.29 -25.44
N GLU A 22 -11.97 -29.41 -25.42
CA GLU A 22 -10.62 -29.70 -25.89
C GLU A 22 -9.79 -30.53 -24.87
N GLY A 23 -10.38 -30.83 -23.70
CA GLY A 23 -9.72 -31.59 -22.64
C GLY A 23 -8.55 -30.83 -21.99
N GLU A 24 -8.53 -29.49 -22.10
CA GLU A 24 -7.55 -28.67 -21.44
C GLU A 24 -7.70 -28.75 -19.92
N LYS A 25 -6.57 -28.71 -19.21
CA LYS A 25 -6.58 -28.61 -17.75
C LYS A 25 -6.97 -27.20 -17.34
N VAL A 26 -8.26 -26.95 -17.21
CA VAL A 26 -8.78 -25.72 -16.62
C VAL A 26 -8.36 -25.66 -15.15
N PRO A 27 -7.59 -24.65 -14.73
CA PRO A 27 -7.23 -24.50 -13.33
C PRO A 27 -8.51 -24.25 -12.53
N LEU A 28 -8.78 -25.11 -11.55
CA LEU A 28 -9.86 -24.85 -10.60
C LEU A 28 -9.60 -23.50 -9.92
N PRO A 29 -10.65 -22.70 -9.65
CA PRO A 29 -10.51 -21.53 -8.82
C PRO A 29 -9.86 -21.99 -7.52
N GLN A 30 -8.64 -21.52 -7.26
CA GLN A 30 -7.99 -21.78 -6.01
C GLN A 30 -8.88 -21.14 -4.95
N VAL A 31 -9.57 -21.96 -4.17
CA VAL A 31 -10.06 -21.51 -2.87
C VAL A 31 -8.79 -21.05 -2.19
N LEU A 32 -8.61 -19.74 -2.06
CA LEU A 32 -7.53 -19.18 -1.26
C LEU A 32 -7.72 -19.82 0.11
N GLU A 33 -6.89 -20.83 0.42
CA GLU A 33 -7.01 -21.57 1.67
C GLU A 33 -6.93 -20.56 2.82
N GLU A 34 -8.09 -20.22 3.37
CA GLU A 34 -8.22 -19.30 4.52
C GLU A 34 -7.48 -19.86 5.76
N GLU A 35 -7.09 -21.13 5.72
CA GLU A 35 -6.48 -21.87 6.83
C GLU A 35 -4.99 -21.60 7.09
N LYS A 36 -4.28 -20.77 6.30
CA LYS A 36 -2.81 -20.65 6.44
C LYS A 36 -2.29 -19.57 7.39
N TYR A 37 -3.13 -18.77 8.04
CA TYR A 37 -2.66 -17.64 8.85
C TYR A 37 -3.30 -17.61 10.25
N SER A 38 -2.53 -17.97 11.27
CA SER A 38 -3.00 -18.00 12.67
C SER A 38 -3.18 -16.61 13.31
N GLY A 39 -2.72 -15.54 12.65
CA GLY A 39 -2.68 -14.18 13.19
C GLY A 39 -1.73 -13.99 14.38
N ARG A 40 -1.07 -15.05 14.86
CA ARG A 40 -0.14 -15.02 15.99
C ARG A 40 1.29 -14.84 15.50
N ILE A 41 1.94 -13.80 15.98
CA ILE A 41 3.33 -13.49 15.64
C ILE A 41 4.14 -13.41 16.93
N LEU A 42 5.18 -14.23 17.04
CA LEU A 42 6.16 -14.15 18.13
C LEU A 42 7.35 -13.30 17.69
N LEU A 43 7.64 -12.23 18.42
CA LEU A 43 8.73 -11.31 18.11
C LEU A 43 9.73 -11.20 19.26
N ARG A 44 11.01 -11.04 18.93
CA ARG A 44 12.05 -10.60 19.87
C ARG A 44 12.35 -9.13 19.62
N LEU A 45 12.11 -8.30 20.63
CA LEU A 45 12.27 -6.85 20.53
C LEU A 45 13.40 -6.36 21.46
N PRO A 46 14.16 -5.32 21.08
CA PRO A 46 15.03 -4.62 22.01
C PRO A 46 14.24 -4.11 23.22
N LYS A 47 14.82 -4.19 24.43
CA LYS A 47 14.14 -3.80 25.68
C LYS A 47 13.63 -2.35 25.65
N SER A 48 14.40 -1.45 25.06
CA SER A 48 14.03 -0.03 24.92
C SER A 48 12.80 0.17 24.05
N LEU A 49 12.68 -0.56 22.94
CA LEU A 49 11.53 -0.51 22.06
C LEU A 49 10.29 -1.09 22.74
N HIS A 50 10.43 -2.26 23.38
CA HIS A 50 9.34 -2.87 24.12
C HIS A 50 8.80 -1.94 25.21
N ARG A 51 9.69 -1.29 25.99
CA ARG A 51 9.31 -0.30 27.00
C ARG A 51 8.48 0.83 26.40
N LYS A 52 8.97 1.44 25.32
CA LYS A 52 8.28 2.55 24.65
C LYS A 52 6.90 2.15 24.16
N LEU A 53 6.75 0.96 23.58
CA LEU A 53 5.46 0.47 23.10
C LEU A 53 4.47 0.24 24.26
N ILE A 54 4.94 -0.28 25.39
CA ILE A 54 4.11 -0.45 26.59
C ILE A 54 3.67 0.91 27.16
N GLU A 55 4.59 1.86 27.29
CA GLU A 55 4.30 3.20 27.82
C GLU A 55 3.23 3.88 26.96
N ASN A 56 3.40 3.90 25.64
CA ASN A 56 2.42 4.47 24.73
C ASN A 56 1.07 3.72 24.76
N ALA A 57 1.06 2.39 24.82
CA ALA A 57 -0.19 1.63 24.88
C ALA A 57 -0.98 1.94 26.16
N LYS A 58 -0.27 2.16 27.28
CA LYS A 58 -0.89 2.60 28.54
C LYS A 58 -1.45 4.01 28.45
N GLU A 59 -0.73 4.94 27.83
CA GLU A 59 -1.20 6.32 27.61
C GLU A 59 -2.49 6.34 26.78
N GLU A 60 -2.58 5.48 25.75
CA GLU A 60 -3.77 5.30 24.92
C GLU A 60 -4.87 4.45 25.59
N GLY A 61 -4.62 3.89 26.78
CA GLY A 61 -5.60 3.07 27.51
C GLY A 61 -5.93 1.73 26.86
N VAL A 62 -5.04 1.17 26.03
CA VAL A 62 -5.26 -0.09 25.29
C VAL A 62 -4.20 -1.15 25.60
N SER A 63 -4.47 -2.40 25.21
CA SER A 63 -3.45 -3.46 25.31
C SER A 63 -2.29 -3.20 24.35
N LEU A 64 -1.09 -3.69 24.68
CA LEU A 64 0.07 -3.62 23.79
C LEU A 64 -0.21 -4.21 22.40
N ASN A 65 -0.92 -5.34 22.33
CA ASN A 65 -1.29 -5.96 21.06
C ASN A 65 -2.20 -5.06 20.24
N GLN A 66 -3.21 -4.45 20.87
CA GLN A 66 -4.11 -3.53 20.19
C GLN A 66 -3.36 -2.30 19.67
N TYR A 67 -2.46 -1.75 20.48
CA TYR A 67 -1.62 -0.63 20.09
C TYR A 67 -0.72 -0.98 18.89
N ILE A 68 -0.10 -2.16 18.88
CA ILE A 68 0.72 -2.64 17.75
C ILE A 68 -0.14 -2.83 16.50
N VAL A 69 -1.33 -3.42 16.62
CA VAL A 69 -2.26 -3.58 15.48
C VAL A 69 -2.66 -2.24 14.90
N TYR A 70 -2.94 -1.25 15.75
CA TYR A 70 -3.22 0.13 15.33
C TYR A 70 -2.05 0.72 14.54
N LEU A 71 -0.82 0.66 15.07
CA LEU A 71 0.38 1.19 14.40
C LEU A 71 0.62 0.52 13.04
N ILE A 72 0.47 -0.80 12.95
CA ILE A 72 0.64 -1.55 11.69
C ILE A 72 -0.44 -1.14 10.68
N SER A 73 -1.69 -1.01 11.13
CA SER A 73 -2.81 -0.63 10.27
C SER A 73 -2.63 0.77 9.68
N GLU A 74 -2.25 1.74 10.51
CA GLU A 74 -1.95 3.10 10.05
C GLU A 74 -0.78 3.13 9.07
N ARG A 75 0.31 2.40 9.37
CA ARG A 75 1.47 2.33 8.48
C ARG A 75 1.13 1.70 7.13
N ASN A 76 0.28 0.67 7.11
CA ASN A 76 -0.17 0.03 5.88
C ASN A 76 -1.02 0.96 5.01
N LYS A 77 -1.91 1.76 5.63
CA LYS A 77 -2.67 2.80 4.92
C LYS A 77 -1.74 3.82 4.26
N GLU A 78 -0.77 4.33 5.02
CA GLU A 78 0.22 5.29 4.53
C GLU A 78 1.03 4.72 3.35
N ASN A 79 1.49 3.46 3.45
CA ASN A 79 2.20 2.80 2.36
C ASN A 79 1.35 2.67 1.10
N LYS A 80 0.08 2.28 1.22
CA LYS A 80 -0.84 2.15 0.08
C LYS A 80 -1.11 3.51 -0.57
N LEU A 81 -1.28 4.56 0.22
CA LEU A 81 -1.41 5.93 -0.27
C LEU A 81 -0.17 6.36 -1.06
N ASN A 82 1.02 6.11 -0.53
CA ASN A 82 2.27 6.43 -1.19
C ASN A 82 2.45 5.66 -2.52
N GLN A 83 2.00 4.40 -2.58
CA GLN A 83 1.98 3.63 -3.82
C GLN A 83 1.05 4.27 -4.86
N ILE A 84 -0.19 4.63 -4.48
CA ILE A 84 -1.15 5.28 -5.37
C ILE A 84 -0.59 6.62 -5.87
N LEU A 85 -0.05 7.45 -4.98
CA LEU A 85 0.55 8.73 -5.37
C LEU A 85 1.74 8.53 -6.32
N SER A 86 2.54 7.48 -6.13
CA SER A 86 3.64 7.17 -7.04
C SER A 86 3.13 6.75 -8.43
N HIS A 87 2.01 6.04 -8.51
CA HIS A 87 1.39 5.67 -9.77
C HIS A 87 0.82 6.90 -10.48
N ILE A 88 0.05 7.72 -9.75
CA ILE A 88 -0.48 8.99 -10.27
C ILE A 88 0.65 9.86 -10.82
N ARG A 89 1.71 10.10 -10.02
CA ARG A 89 2.86 10.89 -10.47
C ARG A 89 3.51 10.32 -11.72
N ARG A 90 3.57 9.00 -11.88
CA ARG A 90 4.12 8.34 -13.07
C ARG A 90 3.25 8.55 -14.30
N GLU A 91 1.93 8.43 -14.17
CA GLU A 91 0.99 8.69 -15.27
C GLU A 91 1.01 10.16 -15.72
N PHE A 92 1.06 11.09 -14.76
CA PHE A 92 1.12 12.52 -15.03
C PHE A 92 2.52 13.01 -15.44
N ALA A 93 3.59 12.24 -15.24
CA ALA A 93 4.92 12.61 -15.75
C ALA A 93 4.98 12.66 -17.29
N ASN A 94 3.99 12.09 -17.98
CA ASN A 94 3.83 12.17 -19.43
C ASN A 94 2.97 13.37 -19.90
N VAL A 95 2.38 14.11 -18.95
CA VAL A 95 1.59 15.33 -19.19
C VAL A 95 2.40 16.49 -18.64
N ARG A 96 2.98 17.32 -19.53
CA ARG A 96 3.90 18.46 -19.23
C ARG A 96 3.91 18.90 -17.76
N MET A 97 4.98 18.54 -17.05
CA MET A 97 5.22 18.76 -15.62
C MET A 97 5.44 20.24 -15.24
N ASP A 98 5.39 21.14 -16.20
CA ASP A 98 5.82 22.53 -16.09
C ASP A 98 4.83 23.37 -15.26
N GLU A 99 3.55 22.99 -15.24
CA GLU A 99 2.48 23.71 -14.51
C GLU A 99 2.15 23.08 -13.14
N LEU A 100 2.40 21.78 -12.94
CA LEU A 100 2.00 21.05 -11.73
C LEU A 100 2.93 21.23 -10.53
N ASN A 101 4.22 21.54 -10.74
CA ASN A 101 5.17 21.68 -9.64
C ASN A 101 4.93 22.92 -8.78
N VAL A 102 4.43 24.01 -9.37
CA VAL A 102 4.14 25.25 -8.62
C VAL A 102 2.94 25.05 -7.70
N GLU A 103 1.90 24.36 -8.16
CA GLU A 103 0.68 24.11 -7.40
C GLU A 103 0.90 23.06 -6.30
N ALA A 104 1.68 22.01 -6.57
CA ALA A 104 2.00 20.99 -5.57
C ALA A 104 2.82 21.57 -4.40
N ASP A 105 3.82 22.42 -4.67
CA ASP A 105 4.59 23.10 -3.63
C ASP A 105 3.71 24.10 -2.84
N TYR A 106 2.77 24.78 -3.50
CA TYR A 106 1.80 25.65 -2.85
C TYR A 106 0.85 24.89 -1.91
N LEU A 107 0.34 23.73 -2.34
CA LEU A 107 -0.56 22.88 -1.56
C LEU A 107 0.16 22.18 -0.41
N ILE A 108 1.40 21.72 -0.61
CA ILE A 108 2.26 21.18 0.47
C ILE A 108 2.65 22.28 1.46
N GLY A 109 2.82 23.53 1.02
CA GLY A 109 2.99 24.67 1.91
C GLY A 109 1.74 24.98 2.75
N ARG A 110 0.55 24.79 2.17
CA ARG A 110 -0.75 25.05 2.82
C ARG A 110 -1.11 23.97 3.84
N TYR A 111 -0.85 22.72 3.53
CA TYR A 111 -0.93 21.61 4.47
C TYR A 111 0.45 21.41 5.08
N LYS A 112 0.73 22.02 6.25
CA LYS A 112 1.96 21.78 7.03
C LYS A 112 2.11 20.28 7.36
N VAL A 113 2.58 19.47 6.41
CA VAL A 113 2.95 18.09 6.65
C VAL A 113 4.34 18.12 7.29
N SER A 114 4.36 18.05 8.62
CA SER A 114 5.60 18.00 9.40
C SER A 114 6.30 16.66 9.16
N PHE A 115 7.24 16.63 8.23
CA PHE A 115 8.18 15.52 8.13
C PHE A 115 9.30 15.70 9.17
N PRO A 116 9.59 14.68 10.01
CA PRO A 116 10.69 14.77 10.96
C PRO A 116 12.02 14.98 10.20
N LYS A 117 12.71 16.08 10.52
CA LYS A 117 13.92 16.64 9.86
C LYS A 117 15.12 15.69 9.66
N LYS A 118 15.07 14.41 10.03
CA LYS A 118 16.27 13.54 10.12
C LYS A 118 16.56 12.62 8.93
N ILE A 119 15.74 12.58 7.87
CA ILE A 119 15.89 11.52 6.84
C ILE A 119 16.52 11.99 5.52
N PHE A 120 16.63 13.30 5.23
CA PHE A 120 17.28 13.77 4.00
C PHE A 120 18.61 14.48 4.27
N LYS A 121 19.72 13.75 4.16
CA LYS A 121 20.98 14.38 3.73
C LYS A 121 20.86 14.62 2.22
N LYS A 122 20.74 15.89 1.80
CA LYS A 122 20.81 16.27 0.38
C LYS A 122 22.12 15.71 -0.21
N PRO A 123 22.11 14.99 -1.35
CA PRO A 123 23.34 14.76 -2.09
C PRO A 123 23.75 16.09 -2.74
N GLU A 124 24.97 16.54 -2.48
CA GLU A 124 25.59 17.65 -3.19
C GLU A 124 25.88 17.21 -4.64
N LEU A 125 25.04 17.63 -5.59
CA LEU A 125 25.32 17.47 -7.01
C LEU A 125 26.33 18.53 -7.44
N LYS A 126 27.60 18.14 -7.45
CA LYS A 126 28.66 18.84 -8.20
C LYS A 126 28.49 18.50 -9.68
N TRP A 127 28.14 19.48 -10.49
CA TRP A 127 28.21 19.37 -11.95
C TRP A 127 29.67 19.58 -12.36
N SER A 128 30.28 18.59 -13.00
CA SER A 128 31.61 18.69 -13.58
C SER A 128 31.51 18.84 -15.10
N HIS A 129 32.02 19.99 -15.57
CA HIS A 129 32.35 20.45 -16.93
C HIS A 129 31.18 20.70 -17.89
#